data_AF-A0A354F560-F1
#
_entry.id   AF-A0A354F560-F1
#
_cell.length_a   1.000
_cell.length_b   1.000
_cell.length_c   1.000
_cell.angle_alpha   90.00
_cell.angle_beta   90.00
_cell.angle_gamma   90.00
#
_symmetry.space_group_name_H-M   'P 1'
#
loop_
_entity.id
_entity.type
_entity.pdbx_description
1 polymer ?
#
loop_
_entity_poly.entity_id
_entity_poly.type
_entity_poly.pdbx_seq_one_letter_code
_entity_poly.pdbx_strand_id
1 'polypeptide(L)'
;MSLLKDKSINLIVVEHKDRFTMFGFNAYKVLLNNEGRDIEVVNEFDNGKEDLLGDFVAIITSFCAKLYGQRNREDNQGASKW
;
A
#
# COMPACT_ATOMS: atom_id res chain seq x y z
N MET A 1 3.35 -8.38 6.05
CA MET A 1 4.57 -9.04 5.54
C MET A 1 4.63 -10.54 5.80
N SER A 2 3.90 -11.10 6.78
CA SER A 2 3.91 -12.55 7.07
C SER A 2 3.47 -13.40 5.87
N LEU A 3 2.42 -12.98 5.15
CA LEU A 3 1.89 -13.69 3.97
C LEU A 3 2.93 -13.91 2.87
N LEU A 4 3.73 -12.90 2.55
CA LEU A 4 4.75 -13.00 1.50
C LEU A 4 5.97 -13.82 1.93
N LYS A 5 6.25 -13.89 3.23
CA LYS A 5 7.37 -14.66 3.78
C LYS A 5 7.08 -16.15 3.90
N ASP A 6 5.81 -16.51 4.04
CA ASP A 6 5.39 -17.91 4.10
C ASP A 6 5.46 -18.53 2.70
N LYS A 7 6.45 -19.41 2.51
CA LYS A 7 6.68 -20.11 1.24
C LYS A 7 5.78 -21.32 1.04
N SER A 8 4.97 -21.70 2.03
CA SER A 8 3.95 -22.75 1.86
C SER A 8 2.73 -22.29 1.05
N ILE A 9 2.62 -20.99 0.79
CA ILE A 9 1.50 -20.37 0.07
C ILE A 9 1.84 -20.28 -1.41
N ASN A 10 1.10 -21.04 -2.23
CA ASN A 10 1.32 -21.12 -3.67
C ASN A 10 0.47 -20.12 -4.46
N LEU A 11 -0.68 -19.71 -3.93
CA LEU A 11 -1.61 -18.80 -4.61
C LEU A 11 -2.14 -17.77 -3.61
N ILE A 12 -2.06 -16.51 -4.00
CA ILE A 12 -2.66 -15.39 -3.28
C ILE A 12 -3.81 -14.87 -4.15
N VAL A 13 -5.03 -14.98 -3.64
CA VAL A 13 -6.22 -14.48 -4.34
C VAL A 13 -6.61 -13.14 -3.74
N VAL A 14 -6.80 -12.14 -4.59
CA VAL A 14 -7.26 -10.82 -4.18
C VAL A 14 -8.48 -10.42 -4.98
N GLU A 15 -9.39 -9.68 -4.35
CA GLU A 15 -10.60 -9.21 -5.00
C GLU A 15 -10.24 -8.19 -6.10
N HIS A 16 -9.46 -7.17 -5.74
CA HIS A 16 -8.98 -6.13 -6.65
C HIS A 16 -7.47 -5.88 -6.47
N LYS A 17 -6.84 -5.30 -7.50
CA LYS A 17 -5.39 -5.08 -7.55
C LYS A 17 -4.88 -4.09 -6.50
N ASP A 18 -5.63 -3.01 -6.27
CA ASP A 18 -5.40 -1.96 -5.26
C ASP A 18 -5.37 -2.51 -3.82
N ARG A 19 -6.17 -3.54 -3.54
CA ARG A 19 -6.20 -4.23 -2.23
C ARG A 19 -4.94 -5.00 -1.92
N PHE A 20 -4.23 -5.46 -2.95
CA PHE A 20 -2.93 -6.09 -2.77
C PHE A 20 -1.84 -5.03 -2.58
N THR A 21 -1.83 -4.03 -3.47
CA THR A 21 -0.87 -2.94 -3.41
C THR A 21 -1.34 -1.76 -4.24
N MET A 22 -1.12 -0.55 -3.71
CA MET A 22 -1.34 0.69 -4.44
C MET A 22 -0.37 0.84 -5.63
N PHE A 23 0.85 0.30 -5.52
CA PHE A 23 1.86 0.34 -6.60
C PHE A 23 2.71 -0.94 -6.67
N GLY A 24 3.31 -1.21 -7.83
CA GLY A 24 4.31 -2.29 -7.94
C GLY A 24 3.72 -3.70 -7.99
N PHE A 25 2.41 -3.85 -8.26
CA PHE A 25 1.77 -5.16 -8.40
C PHE A 25 2.54 -6.09 -9.36
N ASN A 26 2.97 -5.57 -10.52
CA ASN A 26 3.71 -6.37 -11.49
C ASN A 26 5.07 -6.86 -10.95
N ALA A 27 5.75 -6.05 -10.13
CA ALA A 27 7.00 -6.48 -9.51
C ALA A 27 6.76 -7.64 -8.53
N TYR A 28 5.71 -7.57 -7.72
CA TYR A 28 5.32 -8.68 -6.84
C TYR A 28 4.93 -9.93 -7.62
N LYS A 29 4.16 -9.78 -8.70
CA LYS A 29 3.75 -10.91 -9.55
C LYS A 29 4.97 -11.61 -10.16
N VAL A 30 5.93 -10.85 -10.70
CA VAL A 30 7.19 -11.41 -11.22
C VAL A 30 8.00 -12.09 -10.13
N LEU A 31 8.14 -11.47 -8.95
CA LEU A 31 8.90 -12.04 -7.84
C LEU A 31 8.30 -13.35 -7.33
N LEU A 32 6.98 -13.41 -7.18
CA LEU A 32 6.29 -14.62 -6.72
C LEU A 32 6.33 -15.72 -7.78
N ASN A 33 6.17 -15.39 -9.06
CA ASN A 33 6.27 -16.36 -10.14
C ASN A 33 7.66 -17.03 -10.18
N ASN A 34 8.73 -16.28 -9.90
CA ASN A 34 10.08 -16.84 -9.76
C ASN A 34 10.22 -17.81 -8.58
N GLU A 35 9.35 -17.71 -7.57
CA GLU A 35 9.27 -18.64 -6.43
C GLU A 35 8.27 -19.77 -6.65
N GLY A 36 7.64 -19.87 -7.83
CA GLY A 36 6.59 -20.86 -8.11
C GLY A 36 5.25 -20.55 -7.44
N ARG A 37 4.99 -19.27 -7.17
CA ARG A 37 3.80 -18.75 -6.50
C ARG A 37 3.10 -17.74 -7.40
N ASP A 38 1.80 -17.56 -7.30
CA ASP A 38 1.07 -16.59 -8.12
C ASP A 38 0.14 -15.68 -7.31
N ILE A 39 -0.25 -14.56 -7.92
CA ILE A 39 -1.32 -13.67 -7.47
C ILE A 39 -2.39 -13.60 -8.55
N GLU A 40 -3.61 -13.98 -8.17
CA GLU A 40 -4.80 -13.92 -9.02
C GLU A 40 -5.77 -12.84 -8.52
N VAL A 41 -6.30 -12.04 -9.45
CA VAL A 41 -7.26 -10.97 -9.15
C VAL A 41 -8.62 -11.44 -9.64
N VAL A 42 -9.59 -11.55 -8.73
CA VAL A 42 -10.92 -12.10 -9.05
C VAL A 42 -11.79 -11.10 -9.79
N ASN A 43 -11.65 -9.82 -9.45
CA ASN A 43 -12.46 -8.75 -10.00
C ASN A 43 -11.58 -7.75 -10.76
N GLU A 44 -11.48 -7.96 -12.07
CA GLU A 44 -10.79 -7.04 -12.98
C GLU A 44 -11.62 -5.79 -13.31
N PHE A 45 -12.85 -5.67 -12.78
CA PHE A 45 -13.70 -4.51 -13.04
C PHE A 45 -13.12 -3.25 -12.39
N ASP A 46 -12.61 -2.39 -13.26
CA ASP A 46 -12.03 -1.10 -12.96
C ASP A 46 -13.14 -0.03 -13.06
N ASN A 47 -13.76 0.36 -11.94
CA ASN A 47 -14.46 1.65 -11.85
C ASN A 47 -13.41 2.77 -11.70
N GLY A 48 -12.38 2.74 -12.54
CA GLY A 48 -11.04 3.24 -12.23
C GLY A 48 -10.94 4.71 -11.89
N LYS A 49 -11.92 5.55 -12.27
CA LYS A 49 -11.90 6.97 -11.90
C LYS A 49 -12.13 7.23 -10.41
N GLU A 50 -13.08 6.53 -9.79
CA GLU A 50 -13.40 6.75 -8.37
C GLU A 50 -12.33 6.14 -7.47
N ASP A 51 -11.85 4.94 -7.81
CA ASP A 51 -10.77 4.27 -7.06
C ASP A 51 -9.44 5.03 -7.17
N LEU A 52 -9.07 5.52 -8.36
CA LEU A 52 -7.88 6.36 -8.52
C LEU A 52 -7.93 7.64 -7.70
N LEU A 53 -9.11 8.28 -7.62
CA LEU A 53 -9.29 9.48 -6.79
C LEU A 53 -9.19 9.13 -5.30
N GLY A 54 -9.77 7.99 -4.88
CA GLY A 54 -9.65 7.48 -3.52
C GLY A 54 -8.19 7.24 -3.11
N ASP A 55 -7.43 6.53 -3.94
CA ASP A 55 -6.01 6.25 -3.72
C ASP A 55 -5.18 7.54 -3.70
N PHE A 56 -5.45 8.47 -4.61
CA PHE A 56 -4.76 9.75 -4.66
C PHE A 56 -4.99 10.58 -3.39
N VAL A 57 -6.24 10.66 -2.91
CA VAL A 57 -6.58 11.34 -1.66
C VAL A 57 -5.86 10.66 -0.49
N ALA A 58 -5.89 9.33 -0.40
CA ALA A 58 -5.21 8.58 0.66
C ALA A 58 -3.69 8.85 0.71
N ILE A 59 -3.04 8.90 -0.46
CA ILE A 59 -1.62 9.27 -0.59
C ILE A 59 -1.38 10.68 -0.04
N ILE A 60 -2.10 11.68 -0.56
CA ILE A 60 -1.90 13.08 -0.16
C ILE A 60 -2.17 13.25 1.33
N THR A 61 -3.23 12.64 1.86
CA THR A 61 -3.53 12.68 3.29
C THR A 61 -2.39 12.08 4.12
N SER A 62 -1.83 10.94 3.72
CA SER A 62 -0.69 10.32 4.42
C SER A 62 0.55 11.21 4.41
N PHE A 63 0.88 11.79 3.24
CA PHE A 63 1.99 12.74 3.10
C PHE A 63 1.79 13.98 3.97
N CYS A 64 0.61 14.60 3.91
CA CYS A 64 0.27 15.75 4.74
C CYS A 64 0.33 15.40 6.23
N ALA A 65 -0.22 14.25 6.65
CA ALA A 65 -0.14 13.81 8.04
C ALA A 65 1.31 13.63 8.50
N LYS A 66 2.21 13.15 7.64
CA LYS A 66 3.63 12.99 7.96
C LYS A 66 4.37 14.32 8.00
N LEU A 67 4.17 15.18 7.00
CA LEU A 67 4.80 16.50 6.89
C LEU A 67 4.35 17.43 8.02
N TYR A 68 3.03 17.56 8.24
CA TYR A 68 2.48 18.46 9.25
C TYR A 68 2.48 17.83 10.66
N GLY A 69 2.42 16.51 10.78
CA GLY A 69 2.59 15.82 12.06
C GLY A 69 4.03 15.90 12.61
N GLN A 70 5.03 16.03 11.74
CA GLN A 70 6.41 16.33 12.15
C GLN A 70 6.57 17.77 12.64
N ARG A 71 5.90 18.74 12.00
CA ARG A 71 5.98 20.16 12.38
C ARG A 71 5.47 20.44 13.80
N ASN A 72 4.42 19.74 14.23
CA ASN A 72 3.92 19.86 15.61
C ASN A 72 4.87 19.26 16.67
N ARG A 73 5.82 18.40 16.30
CA ARG A 73 6.83 17.85 17.25
C ARG A 73 8.02 18.77 17.43
N GLU A 74 8.33 19.60 16.45
CA GLU A 74 9.41 20.60 16.55
C GLU A 74 8.95 21.79 17.39
N ASP A 75 7.71 22.25 17.21
CA ASP A 75 7.14 23.35 18.02
C ASP A 75 6.97 22.97 19.52
N ASN A 76 6.64 21.70 19.83
CA ASN A 76 6.52 21.25 21.22
C ASN A 76 7.86 20.99 21.95
N GLN A 77 8.98 20.87 21.23
CA GLN A 77 10.31 20.76 21.85
C GLN A 77 10.87 22.13 22.29
N GLY A 78 10.37 23.23 21.72
CA GLY A 78 10.65 24.59 22.19
C GLY A 78 9.85 25.00 23.44
N ALA A 79 8.67 24.41 23.64
CA ALA A 79 7.77 24.75 24.75
C ALA A 79 8.13 24.06 26.09
N SER A 80 9.00 23.04 26.08
CA SER A 80 9.45 22.33 27.29
C SER A 80 10.77 22.89 27.86
N LYS A 81 11.12 24.13 27.53
CA LYS A 81 12.35 24.81 28.00
C LYS A 81 12.08 26.09 28.82
N TRP A 82 10.91 26.19 29.44
CA TRP A 82 10.58 27.19 30.45
C TRP A 82 9.92 26.51 31.65
#